data_AF-A0A227IYQ4-F1
#
_entry.id   AF-A0A227IYQ4-F1
#
_cell.length_a   1.000
_cell.length_b   1.000
_cell.length_c   1.000
_cell.angle_alpha   90.00
_cell.angle_beta   90.00
_cell.angle_gamma   90.00
#
_symmetry.space_group_name_H-M   'P 1'
#
loop_
_entity.id
_entity.type
_entity.pdbx_description
1 polymer ?
#
loop_
_entity_poly.entity_id
_entity_poly.type
_entity_poly.pdbx_seq_one_letter_code
_entity_poly.pdbx_strand_id
1 'polypeptide(L)'
;ALLIPHEDEYLGEYVPAHNERLHWLTGFTGSAGAAVITQDKAAIFVDGRYTVQVTKQVPSDLFEYRHLIEEPALDWIQDNLTAN
;
A
#
# COMPACT_ATOMS: atom_id res chain seq x y z
N ALA A 1 0.86 13.48 2.60
CA ALA A 1 0.49 12.07 2.38
C ALA A 1 0.87 11.25 3.61
N LEU A 2 0.18 10.14 3.85
CA LEU A 2 0.52 9.12 4.84
C LEU A 2 0.96 7.85 4.10
N LEU A 3 2.12 7.31 4.45
CA LEU A 3 2.64 6.03 3.95
C LEU A 3 2.42 4.97 5.03
N ILE A 4 1.78 3.86 4.65
CA ILE A 4 1.52 2.71 5.52
C ILE A 4 2.22 1.50 4.92
N PRO A 5 3.42 1.13 5.42
CA PRO A 5 4.08 -0.10 5.02
C PRO A 5 3.36 -1.34 5.57
N HIS A 6 3.64 -2.50 4.99
CA HIS A 6 3.27 -3.78 5.58
C HIS A 6 4.07 -4.04 6.86
N GLU A 7 5.36 -3.69 6.86
CA GLU A 7 6.31 -3.99 7.93
C GLU A 7 6.05 -3.21 9.23
N ASP A 8 6.45 -3.80 10.35
CA ASP A 8 6.50 -3.15 11.65
C ASP A 8 7.89 -2.55 11.95
N GLU A 9 8.04 -1.97 13.15
CA GLU A 9 9.27 -1.34 13.61
C GLU A 9 10.47 -2.30 13.76
N TYR A 10 10.25 -3.62 13.69
CA TYR A 10 11.28 -4.64 13.79
C TYR A 10 11.67 -5.23 12.43
N LEU A 11 10.96 -4.85 11.35
CA LEU A 11 11.18 -5.35 9.99
C LEU A 11 11.18 -6.89 9.94
N GLY A 12 10.33 -7.50 10.76
CA GLY A 12 10.15 -8.95 10.81
C GLY A 12 9.52 -9.49 9.54
N GLU A 13 9.76 -10.77 9.24
CA GLU A 13 9.10 -11.46 8.12
C GLU A 13 7.59 -11.61 8.34
N TYR A 14 7.16 -11.77 9.59
CA TYR A 14 5.76 -11.88 9.99
C TYR A 14 5.41 -10.77 10.96
N VAL A 15 4.34 -10.06 10.66
CA VAL A 15 3.83 -8.96 11.47
C VAL A 15 2.78 -9.52 12.44
N PRO A 16 2.83 -9.20 13.74
CA PRO A 16 1.81 -9.66 14.66
C PRO A 16 0.47 -8.99 14.33
N ALA A 17 -0.64 -9.69 14.54
CA ALA A 17 -1.97 -9.24 14.11
C ALA A 17 -2.37 -7.82 14.57
N HIS A 18 -1.85 -7.34 15.70
CA HIS A 18 -2.13 -5.98 16.18
C HIS A 18 -1.34 -4.89 15.42
N ASN A 19 -0.30 -5.26 14.68
CA ASN A 19 0.53 -4.38 13.85
C ASN A 19 0.26 -4.51 12.35
N GLU A 20 -0.71 -5.34 11.93
CA GLU A 20 -1.15 -5.55 10.55
C GLU A 20 -1.93 -4.32 10.00
N ARG A 21 -1.26 -3.16 9.95
CA ARG A 21 -1.85 -1.84 9.65
C ARG A 21 -2.32 -1.76 8.20
N LEU A 22 -1.54 -2.29 7.26
CA LEU A 22 -1.91 -2.35 5.85
C LEU A 22 -3.16 -3.22 5.64
N HIS A 23 -3.22 -4.37 6.30
CA HIS A 23 -4.38 -5.26 6.24
C HIS A 23 -5.62 -4.58 6.82
N TRP A 24 -5.51 -4.00 8.01
CA TRP A 24 -6.62 -3.29 8.66
C TRP A 24 -7.18 -2.16 7.79
N LEU A 25 -6.30 -1.41 7.12
CA LEU A 25 -6.69 -0.26 6.29
C LEU A 25 -7.33 -0.67 4.95
N THR A 26 -6.80 -1.71 4.30
CA THR A 26 -7.10 -1.99 2.88
C THR A 26 -7.84 -3.31 2.64
N GLY A 27 -7.83 -4.23 3.62
CA GLY A 27 -8.26 -5.62 3.46
C GLY A 27 -7.23 -6.52 2.77
N PHE A 28 -6.11 -5.97 2.28
CA PHE A 28 -5.05 -6.74 1.65
C PHE A 28 -4.35 -7.68 2.64
N THR A 29 -4.13 -8.94 2.27
CA THR A 29 -3.52 -9.97 3.13
C THR A 29 -2.20 -10.52 2.57
N GLY A 30 -1.66 -9.89 1.52
CA GLY A 30 -0.35 -10.28 0.99
C GLY A 30 0.76 -9.82 1.91
N SER A 31 1.86 -10.59 1.95
CA SER A 31 2.96 -10.36 2.89
C SER A 31 3.97 -9.30 2.43
N ALA A 32 3.69 -8.60 1.32
CA ALA A 32 4.53 -7.52 0.82
C ALA A 32 3.66 -6.47 0.11
N GLY A 33 3.74 -5.24 0.59
CA GLY A 33 3.04 -4.10 0.00
C GLY A 33 3.12 -2.86 0.86
N ALA A 34 2.61 -1.76 0.32
CA ALA A 34 2.45 -0.51 1.03
C ALA A 34 1.22 0.24 0.52
N ALA A 35 0.61 1.09 1.34
CA ALA A 35 -0.43 2.01 0.92
C ALA A 35 0.04 3.46 1.09
N VAL A 36 -0.34 4.32 0.17
CA VAL A 36 -0.17 5.76 0.27
C VAL A 36 -1.54 6.42 0.24
N ILE A 37 -1.83 7.23 1.24
CA ILE A 37 -3.07 8.00 1.35
C ILE A 37 -2.75 9.49 1.27
N THR A 38 -3.40 10.20 0.36
CA THR A 38 -3.41 11.66 0.29
C THR A 38 -4.77 12.19 0.72
N GLN A 39 -4.98 13.51 0.62
CA GLN A 39 -6.26 14.11 0.94
C GLN A 39 -7.38 13.63 0.00
N ASP A 40 -7.05 13.41 -1.28
CA ASP A 40 -8.04 13.18 -2.33
C ASP A 40 -7.88 11.83 -3.05
N LYS A 41 -6.77 11.11 -2.82
CA LYS A 41 -6.43 9.88 -3.52
C LYS A 41 -5.79 8.85 -2.60
N ALA A 42 -5.88 7.58 -2.98
CA ALA A 42 -5.15 6.50 -2.36
C ALA A 42 -4.60 5.53 -3.40
N ALA A 43 -3.43 4.96 -3.12
CA ALA A 43 -2.82 3.91 -3.92
C ALA A 43 -2.31 2.80 -3.01
N ILE A 44 -2.44 1.55 -3.47
CA ILE A 44 -1.80 0.39 -2.88
C ILE A 44 -0.76 -0.18 -3.84
N PHE A 45 0.42 -0.44 -3.31
CA PHE A 45 1.59 -0.91 -4.00
C PHE A 45 1.84 -2.35 -3.60
N VAL A 46 1.89 -3.27 -4.57
CA VAL A 46 2.14 -4.70 -4.33
C VAL A 46 3.18 -5.22 -5.31
N ASP A 47 3.91 -6.28 -4.94
CA ASP A 47 4.82 -6.93 -5.89
C ASP A 47 4.07 -7.89 -6.85
N GLY A 48 4.80 -8.41 -7.85
CA GLY A 48 4.27 -9.29 -8.89
C GLY A 48 3.51 -10.52 -8.40
N ARG A 49 3.78 -11.02 -7.18
CA ARG A 49 3.10 -12.19 -6.60
C ARG A 49 1.63 -11.91 -6.28
N TYR A 50 1.27 -10.64 -6.05
CA TYR A 50 -0.02 -10.24 -5.48
C TYR A 50 -0.91 -9.42 -6.42
N THR A 51 -0.52 -9.23 -7.68
CA THR A 51 -1.28 -8.44 -8.67
C THR A 51 -2.72 -8.91 -8.87
N VAL A 52 -2.97 -10.22 -8.82
CA VAL A 52 -4.35 -10.78 -8.90
C VAL A 52 -5.06 -10.76 -7.55
N GLN A 53 -4.30 -10.82 -6.44
CA GLN A 53 -4.87 -10.85 -5.10
C GLN A 53 -5.41 -9.47 -4.70
N VAL A 54 -4.67 -8.40 -5.00
CA VAL A 54 -5.06 -7.04 -4.65
C VAL A 54 -6.40 -6.64 -5.27
N THR A 55 -6.66 -7.05 -6.52
CA THR A 55 -7.94 -6.74 -7.21
C THR A 55 -9.15 -7.46 -6.63
N LYS A 56 -8.93 -8.52 -5.83
CA LYS A 56 -9.99 -9.28 -5.16
C LYS A 56 -10.25 -8.83 -3.73
N GLN A 57 -9.27 -8.17 -3.11
CA GLN A 57 -9.29 -7.86 -1.67
C GLN A 57 -9.47 -6.37 -1.39
N VAL A 58 -8.98 -5.49 -2.27
CA VAL A 58 -8.97 -4.05 -2.05
C VAL A 58 -9.99 -3.38 -2.98
N PRO A 59 -10.86 -2.47 -2.49
CA PRO A 59 -11.83 -1.77 -3.31
C PRO A 59 -11.17 -0.86 -4.36
N SER A 60 -11.48 -1.07 -5.65
CA SER A 60 -10.88 -0.32 -6.78
C SER A 60 -11.43 1.09 -6.95
N ASP A 61 -12.56 1.40 -6.31
CA ASP A 61 -13.14 2.74 -6.26
C ASP A 61 -12.41 3.67 -5.27
N LEU A 62 -11.68 3.08 -4.32
CA LEU A 62 -10.91 3.83 -3.32
C LEU A 62 -9.40 3.83 -3.60
N PHE A 63 -8.85 2.73 -4.14
CA PHE A 63 -7.41 2.56 -4.31
C PHE A 63 -7.00 2.36 -5.78
N GLU A 64 -6.00 3.11 -6.22
CA GLU A 64 -5.21 2.77 -7.39
C GLU A 64 -4.30 1.57 -7.08
N TYR A 65 -4.17 0.62 -8.00
CA TYR A 65 -3.22 -0.50 -7.86
C TYR A 65 -1.93 -0.18 -8.60
N ARG A 66 -0.80 -0.32 -7.92
CA ARG A 66 0.54 0.01 -8.42
C ARG A 66 1.52 -1.11 -8.12
N HIS A 67 2.59 -1.20 -8.91
CA HIS A 67 3.66 -2.15 -8.68
C HIS A 67 4.69 -1.61 -7.67
N LEU A 68 4.96 -2.36 -6.60
CA LEU A 68 5.82 -1.93 -5.48
C LEU A 68 7.25 -1.55 -5.89
N ILE A 69 7.85 -2.28 -6.83
CA ILE A 69 9.23 -2.07 -7.28
C ILE A 69 9.32 -1.20 -8.56
N GLU A 70 8.53 -1.51 -9.58
CA GLU A 70 8.55 -0.81 -10.88
C GLU A 70 7.88 0.57 -10.85
N GLU A 71 6.96 0.83 -9.91
CA GLU A 71 6.28 2.12 -9.73
C GLU A 71 6.52 2.63 -8.30
N PRO A 72 7.68 3.24 -8.00
CA PRO A 72 8.04 3.66 -6.65
C PRO A 72 6.98 4.58 -6.01
N ALA A 73 6.63 4.30 -4.76
CA ALA A 73 5.64 5.09 -4.02
C ALA A 73 6.02 6.58 -3.91
N LEU A 74 7.31 6.91 -3.89
CA LEU A 74 7.79 8.29 -3.83
C LEU A 74 7.41 9.08 -5.09
N ASP A 75 7.54 8.47 -6.27
CA ASP A 75 7.23 9.12 -7.54
C ASP A 75 5.71 9.40 -7.62
N TRP A 76 4.91 8.40 -7.23
CA TRP A 76 3.45 8.59 -7.14
C TRP A 76 3.08 9.68 -6.13
N ILE A 77 3.77 9.78 -4.99
CA ILE A 77 3.55 10.87 -4.02
C ILE A 77 3.86 12.23 -4.65
N GLN A 78 4.97 12.36 -5.38
CA GLN A 78 5.35 13.61 -6.04
C GLN A 78 4.32 14.05 -7.09
N ASP A 79 3.80 13.09 -7.86
CA ASP A 79 2.79 13.36 -8.90
C ASP A 79 1.42 13.73 -8.32
N ASN A 80 1.13 13.31 -7.09
CA ASN A 80 -0.19 13.45 -6.47
C ASN A 80 -0.25 14.43 -5.29
N LEU A 81 0.86 15.03 -4.91
CA LEU A 81 0.91 16.13 -3.93
C LEU A 81 1.20 17.45 -4.64
N THR A 82 0.41 18.47 -4.32
CA THR A 82 0.70 19.83 -4.74
C THR A 82 1.86 20.38 -3.92
N ALA A 83 2.77 21.11 -4.57
CA ALA A 83 3.75 21.92 -3.86
C ALA A 83 2.99 23.00 -3.06
N ASN A 84 3.16 22.99 -1.74
CA ASN A 84 2.69 24.07 -0.86
C ASN A 84 3.62 25.28 -0.97
#